data_AF-A0AAU9DFA2-F1
#
_entry.id   AF-A0AAU9DFA2-F1
#
_cell.length_a   1.000
_cell.length_b   1.000
_cell.length_c   1.000
_cell.angle_alpha   90.00
_cell.angle_beta   90.00
_cell.angle_gamma   90.00
#
_symmetry.space_group_name_H-M   'P 1'
#
loop_
_entity.id
_entity.type
_entity.pdbx_description
1 polymer ?
#
loop_
_entity_poly.entity_id
_entity_poly.type
_entity_poly.pdbx_seq_one_letter_code
_entity_poly.pdbx_strand_id
1 'polypeptide(L)' 'MDKFRIEYRCRKQPNNQSELQGFEAQKVYVGRTYNGLYEVSPDWGSGARSALISGSVFREYFELLPNEKESSSEGAITEA' A
#
# COMPACT_ATOMS: atom_id res chain seq x y z
N MET A 1 10.23 3.78 -14.81
CA MET A 1 10.00 3.98 -13.36
C MET A 1 8.54 3.68 -13.08
N ASP A 2 8.26 2.67 -12.26
CA ASP A 2 6.92 2.28 -11.81
C ASP A 2 6.30 3.36 -10.92
N LYS A 3 5.79 4.43 -11.52
CA LYS A 3 5.10 5.56 -10.85
C LYS A 3 3.85 5.16 -10.03
N PHE A 4 3.48 3.89 -10.10
CA PHE A 4 2.32 3.33 -9.39
C PHE A 4 2.72 2.40 -8.25
N ARG A 5 4.02 2.10 -8.09
CA ARG A 5 4.51 1.20 -7.05
C ARG A 5 4.40 1.88 -5.70
N ILE A 6 3.83 1.17 -4.73
CA ILE A 6 3.69 1.60 -3.35
C ILE A 6 4.31 0.56 -2.41
N GLU A 7 4.72 1.03 -1.24
CA GLU A 7 5.09 0.18 -0.11
C GLU A 7 4.08 0.38 0.99
N TYR A 8 3.67 -0.72 1.64
CA TYR A 8 2.66 -0.66 2.66
C TYR A 8 2.88 -1.74 3.71
N ARG A 9 2.51 -1.41 4.95
CA ARG A 9 2.59 -2.32 6.09
C ARG A 9 1.22 -2.88 6.43
N CYS A 10 1.12 -4.18 6.61
CA CYS A 10 -0.10 -4.78 7.16
C CYS A 10 -0.21 -4.43 8.65
N ARG A 11 -1.21 -3.65 9.03
CA ARG A 11 -1.46 -3.31 10.44
C ARG A 11 -2.23 -4.41 11.14
N LYS A 12 -3.20 -5.00 10.44
CA LYS A 12 -4.14 -5.98 10.97
C LYS A 12 -4.29 -7.12 9.98
N GLN A 13 -4.13 -8.34 10.47
CA GLN A 13 -4.33 -9.54 9.66
C GLN A 13 -5.83 -9.63 9.26
N PRO A 14 -6.13 -9.64 7.96
CA PRO A 14 -7.50 -9.75 7.49
C PRO A 14 -7.97 -11.21 7.63
N ASN A 15 -8.60 -11.53 8.76
CA ASN A 15 -9.07 -12.89 9.06
C ASN A 15 -10.34 -13.32 8.30
N ASN A 16 -11.07 -12.40 7.67
CA ASN A 16 -12.38 -12.67 7.04
C ASN A 16 -12.47 -12.33 5.55
N GLN A 17 -11.41 -11.81 4.91
CA GLN A 17 -11.39 -11.60 3.46
C GLN A 17 -10.54 -12.67 2.79
N SER A 18 -11.17 -13.60 2.08
CA SER A 18 -10.49 -14.67 1.33
C SER A 18 -9.43 -14.15 0.36
N GLU A 19 -9.62 -12.94 -0.20
CA GLU A 19 -8.71 -12.31 -1.15
C GLU A 19 -7.47 -11.69 -0.49
N LEU A 20 -7.50 -11.44 0.82
CA LEU A 20 -6.37 -10.91 1.58
C LEU A 20 -5.71 -11.98 2.48
N GLN A 21 -5.98 -13.27 2.23
CA GLN A 21 -5.27 -14.32 2.97
C GLN A 21 -3.78 -14.34 2.61
N GLY A 22 -2.94 -14.56 3.62
CA GLY A 22 -1.48 -14.64 3.47
C GLY A 22 -0.72 -13.35 3.84
N PHE A 23 -1.42 -12.26 4.17
CA PHE A 23 -0.77 -11.09 4.77
C PHE A 23 -0.49 -11.30 6.26
N GLU A 24 0.73 -11.00 6.68
CA GLU A 24 1.24 -11.09 8.04
C GLU A 24 1.24 -9.71 8.68
N ALA A 25 0.74 -9.60 9.91
CA ALA A 25 0.73 -8.35 10.65
C ALA A 25 2.17 -7.81 10.86
N GLN A 26 2.31 -6.50 10.83
CA GLN A 26 3.57 -5.74 10.91
C GLN A 26 4.57 -5.96 9.76
N LYS A 27 4.28 -6.84 8.80
CA LYS A 27 5.13 -7.05 7.63
C LYS A 27 4.88 -5.99 6.56
N VAL A 28 5.97 -5.61 5.89
CA VAL A 28 5.96 -4.66 4.78
C VAL A 28 5.85 -5.41 3.47
N TYR A 29 5.02 -4.90 2.59
CA TYR A 29 4.71 -5.45 1.29
C TYR A 29 4.83 -4.37 0.22
N VAL A 30 4.98 -4.83 -1.02
CA VAL A 30 5.01 -3.99 -2.21
C VAL A 30 3.72 -4.22 -2.97
N GLY A 31 3.16 -3.15 -3.51
CA GLY A 31 1.98 -3.22 -4.36
C GLY A 31 1.93 -2.10 -5.37
N ARG A 32 0.75 -1.89 -5.91
CA ARG A 32 0.49 -0.78 -6.82
C ARG A 32 -0.79 -0.03 -6.47
N THR A 33 -0.84 1.24 -6.85
CA THR A 33 -2.04 2.07 -6.70
C THR A 33 -2.44 2.66 -8.05
N TYR A 34 -3.74 2.66 -8.32
CA TYR A 34 -4.31 3.13 -9.57
C TYR A 34 -5.65 3.80 -9.30
N ASN A 35 -5.76 5.11 -9.51
CA ASN A 35 -7.01 5.87 -9.37
C ASN A 35 -7.78 5.60 -8.05
N GLY A 36 -7.06 5.43 -6.93
CA GLY A 36 -7.66 5.17 -5.61
C GLY A 36 -7.98 3.69 -5.33
N LEU A 37 -7.68 2.80 -6.26
CA LEU A 37 -7.62 1.35 -6.04
C LEU A 37 -6.19 0.94 -5.70
N TYR A 38 -6.07 -0.12 -4.91
CA TYR A 38 -4.80 -0.65 -4.40
C TYR A 38 -4.71 -2.12 -4.77
N GLU A 39 -3.71 -2.44 -5.58
CA GLU A 39 -3.33 -3.81 -5.89
C GLU A 39 -2.31 -4.29 -4.85
N VAL A 40 -2.72 -5.27 -4.06
CA VAL A 40 -1.94 -5.83 -2.96
C VAL A 40 -1.63 -7.30 -3.24
N SER A 41 -0.42 -7.76 -2.93
CA SER A 41 -0.07 -9.18 -2.99
C SER A 41 0.86 -9.56 -1.83
N PRO A 42 0.63 -10.71 -1.16
CA PRO A 42 1.54 -11.18 -0.13
C PRO A 42 2.89 -11.62 -0.70
N ASP A 43 2.95 -11.94 -1.99
CA ASP A 43 4.15 -12.40 -2.67
C ASP A 43 4.28 -11.71 -4.05
N TRP A 44 4.77 -10.47 -4.01
CA TRP A 44 4.89 -9.62 -5.19
C TRP A 44 5.97 -10.13 -6.15
N GLY A 45 5.60 -10.47 -7.38
CA GLY A 45 6.55 -10.87 -8.44
C GLY A 45 6.69 -12.38 -8.68
N SER A 46 6.20 -13.24 -7.78
CA SER A 46 6.23 -14.71 -8.01
C SER A 46 5.03 -15.25 -8.80
N GLY A 47 4.17 -14.38 -9.33
CA GLY A 47 2.93 -14.79 -10.00
C GLY A 47 1.82 -15.23 -9.04
N ALA A 48 1.98 -14.98 -7.74
CA ALA A 48 0.92 -15.17 -6.75
C ALA A 48 -0.27 -14.23 -7.03
N ARG A 49 -1.46 -14.63 -6.56
CA ARG A 49 -2.69 -13.84 -6.73
C ARG A 49 -2.53 -12.47 -6.07
N SER A 50 -2.69 -11.41 -6.86
CA SER A 50 -2.93 -10.06 -6.35
C SER A 50 -4.43 -9.84 -6.11
N ALA A 51 -4.74 -9.04 -5.11
CA ALA A 51 -6.09 -8.57 -4.83
C ALA A 51 -6.18 -7.09 -5.13
N LEU A 52 -7.23 -6.67 -5.84
CA LEU A 52 -7.51 -5.27 -6.11
C LEU A 52 -8.57 -4.77 -5.14
N ILE A 53 -8.18 -3.94 -4.19
CA ILE A 53 -9.05 -3.43 -3.14
C ILE A 53 -9.23 -1.92 -3.23
N SER A 54 -10.35 -1.42 -2.70
CA SER A 54 -10.59 0.02 -2.62
C SER A 54 -9.74 0.66 -1.52
N GLY A 55 -9.47 1.97 -1.64
CA GLY A 55 -8.74 2.72 -0.62
C GLY A 55 -9.35 2.64 0.79
N SER A 56 -10.67 2.44 0.92
CA SER A 56 -11.31 2.25 2.23
C SER A 56 -10.91 0.93 2.88
N VAL A 57 -10.95 -0.17 2.12
CA VAL A 57 -10.49 -1.49 2.61
C VAL A 57 -8.99 -1.45 2.87
N PHE A 58 -8.22 -0.81 1.97
CA PHE A 58 -6.78 -0.69 2.13
C PHE A 58 -6.41 -0.01 3.46
N ARG A 59 -7.02 1.15 3.77
CA ARG A 59 -6.75 1.88 5.02
C ARG A 59 -7.20 1.17 6.29
N GLU A 60 -8.12 0.20 6.18
CA GLU A 60 -8.58 -0.60 7.32
C GLU A 60 -7.53 -1.64 7.76
N TYR A 61 -6.84 -2.27 6.80
CA TYR A 61 -5.89 -3.37 7.07
C TYR A 61 -4.43 -2.98 6.89
N PHE A 62 -4.15 -1.99 6.05
CA PHE A 62 -2.82 -1.61 5.60
C PHE A 62 -2.54 -0.12 5.86
N GLU A 63 -1.26 0.18 5.99
CA GLU A 63 -0.74 1.53 6.13
C GLU A 63 0.21 1.81 4.96
N LEU A 64 -0.07 2.84 4.18
CA LEU A 64 0.83 3.29 3.14
C LEU A 64 2.09 3.85 3.80
N LEU A 65 3.26 3.32 3.43
CA LEU A 65 4.53 3.85 3.91
C LEU A 65 4.95 5.02 3.00
N PRO A 66 5.46 6.12 3.59
CA PRO A 66 6.01 7.21 2.79
C PRO A 66 7.19 6.68 1.99
N ASN A 67 7.06 6.64 0.68
CA ASN A 67 8.19 6.39 -0.19
C ASN A 67 9.10 7.61 -0.09
N GLU A 68 10.36 7.44 0.32
CA GLU A 68 11.31 8.54 0.58
C GLU A 68 11.54 9.48 -0.62
N LYS A 69 10.92 9.22 -1.78
CA LYS A 69 10.94 10.07 -2.96
C LYS A 69 9.83 11.10 -3.10
N GLU A 70 8.80 11.11 -2.24
CA GLU A 70 7.67 12.06 -2.37
C GLU A 70 7.37 12.81 -1.07
N SER A 71 8.42 13.16 -0.32
CA SER A 71 8.34 14.17 0.77
C SER A 71 9.26 15.34 0.43
N SER A 72 8.90 16.10 -0.61
CA SER A 72 9.54 17.39 -0.93
C SER A 72 8.56 18.26 -1.70
N SER A 73 7.48 18.64 -1.04
CA SER A 73 6.72 19.85 -1.37
C SER A 73 5.78 20.18 -0.21
N GLU A 74 6.35 20.37 0.98
CA GLU A 74 5.72 21.18 2.00
C GLU A 74 6.24 22.60 1.78
N GLY A 75 5.35 23.48 1.34
CA GLY A 75 5.66 24.87 1.03
C GLY A 75 6.16 25.60 2.26
N ALA A 76 7.42 26.01 2.25
CA ALA A 76 7.92 27.05 3.13
C ALA A 76 7.33 28.39 2.66
N ILE A 77 6.20 28.78 3.25
CA ILE A 77 5.90 30.20 3.36
C ILE A 77 6.93 30.80 4.31
N THR A 78 7.70 31.78 3.85
CA THR A 78 8.41 32.69 4.75
C THR A 78 8.29 34.08 4.15
N GLU A 79 7.78 34.97 4.99
CA GLU A 79 7.49 36.39 4.80
C GLU A 79 8.70 37.20 4.32
N ALA A 80 8.44 38.26 3.54
CA ALA A 80 9.07 39.59 3.65
C ALA A 80 8.29 40.62 2.83
#